data_AF-A0A951Z383-F1
#
_entry.id   AF-A0A951Z383-F1
#
_cell.length_a   1.000
_cell.length_b   1.000
_cell.length_c   1.000
_cell.angle_alpha   90.00
_cell.angle_beta   90.00
_cell.angle_gamma   90.00
#
_symmetry.space_group_name_H-M   'P 1'
#
loop_
_entity.id
_entity.type
_entity.pdbx_description
1 polymer ?
#
loop_
_entity_poly.entity_id
_entity_poly.type
_entity_poly.pdbx_seq_one_letter_code
_entity_poly.pdbx_strand_id
1 'polypeptide(L)' 'MRPSSTTHFGFQQIDEREKANRVAGVFHSVAARYDLMNDLMSGGLHRLWK' A
#
# COMPACT_ATOMS: atom_id res chain seq x y z
N MET A 1 -30.70 6.13 12.60
CA MET A 1 -29.41 6.13 11.88
C MET A 1 -28.31 6.39 12.91
N ARG A 2 -27.36 5.47 13.15
CA ARG A 2 -26.15 5.85 13.92
C ARG A 2 -25.37 6.85 13.05
N PRO A 3 -24.84 7.96 13.61
CA PRO A 3 -24.02 8.88 12.82
C PRO A 3 -22.85 8.09 12.23
N SER A 4 -22.64 8.23 10.92
CA SER A 4 -21.45 7.71 10.25
C SER A 4 -20.24 8.44 10.81
N SER A 5 -19.50 7.77 11.70
CA SER A 5 -18.27 8.31 12.26
C SER A 5 -17.24 8.45 11.15
N THR A 6 -16.91 9.69 10.80
CA THR A 6 -15.86 10.01 9.85
C THR A 6 -14.55 10.26 10.58
N THR A 7 -13.44 9.84 9.99
CA THR A 7 -12.09 9.90 10.54
C THR A 7 -11.12 10.42 9.50
N HIS A 8 -9.95 10.88 9.95
CA HIS A 8 -8.92 11.37 9.03
C HIS A 8 -8.00 10.23 8.57
N PHE A 9 -7.64 10.29 7.29
CA PHE A 9 -6.62 9.46 6.64
C PHE A 9 -5.75 10.35 5.76
N GLY A 10 -4.54 10.67 6.25
CA GLY A 10 -3.72 11.71 5.65
C GLY A 10 -4.42 13.07 5.71
N PHE A 11 -4.55 13.73 4.56
CA PHE A 11 -5.24 15.02 4.42
C PHE A 11 -6.74 14.88 4.09
N GLN A 12 -7.25 13.66 3.95
CA GLN A 12 -8.65 13.40 3.57
C GLN A 12 -9.46 12.91 4.78
N GLN A 13 -10.75 13.24 4.79
CA GLN A 13 -11.72 12.74 5.77
C GLN A 13 -12.54 11.63 5.11
N ILE A 14 -12.60 10.46 5.76
CA ILE A 14 -13.20 9.23 5.24
C ILE A 14 -14.13 8.62 6.29
N ASP A 15 -15.01 7.70 5.89
CA ASP A 15 -15.80 6.91 6.86
C ASP A 15 -14.87 5.97 7.65
N GLU A 16 -15.11 5.79 8.94
CA GLU A 16 -14.33 4.88 9.79
C GLU A 16 -14.26 3.46 9.23
N ARG A 17 -15.33 2.98 8.58
CA ARG A 17 -15.39 1.65 7.99
C ARG A 17 -14.43 1.51 6.80
N GLU A 18 -14.11 2.61 6.11
CA GLU A 18 -13.17 2.62 4.99
C GLU A 18 -11.71 2.70 5.43
N LYS A 19 -11.43 3.17 6.66
CA LYS A 19 -10.06 3.40 7.14
C LYS A 19 -9.23 2.12 7.14
N ALA A 20 -9.78 1.02 7.65
CA ALA A 20 -9.08 -0.26 7.74
C ALA A 20 -8.64 -0.77 6.34
N ASN A 21 -9.54 -0.69 5.36
CA ASN A 21 -9.24 -1.13 3.98
C ASN A 21 -8.17 -0.25 3.32
N ARG A 22 -8.21 1.07 3.53
CA ARG A 22 -7.21 2.00 2.98
C ARG A 22 -5.83 1.81 3.62
N VAL A 23 -5.79 1.59 4.93
CA VAL A 23 -4.54 1.26 5.65
C VAL A 23 -3.93 -0.03 5.09
N ALA A 24 -4.74 -1.09 4.92
CA ALA A 24 -4.28 -2.35 4.34
C ALA A 24 -3.71 -2.17 2.91
N GLY A 25 -4.34 -1.33 2.09
CA GLY A 25 -3.85 -0.99 0.75
C GLY A 25 -2.48 -0.29 0.77
N VAL A 26 -2.26 0.65 1.69
CA VAL A 26 -0.93 1.29 1.87
C VAL A 26 0.12 0.26 2.27
N PHE A 27 -0.17 -0.61 3.24
CA PHE A 27 0.75 -1.67 3.65
C PHE A 27 1.10 -2.61 2.49
N HIS A 28 0.10 -3.01 1.68
CA HIS A 28 0.34 -3.83 0.50
C HIS A 28 1.21 -3.11 -0.54
N SER A 29 0.99 -1.80 -0.77
CA SER A 29 1.79 -1.01 -1.71
C SER A 29 3.25 -0.86 -1.27
N VAL A 30 3.52 -0.81 0.04
CA VAL A 30 4.89 -0.76 0.58
C VAL A 30 5.58 -2.11 0.40
N ALA A 31 4.89 -3.21 0.70
CA ALA A 31 5.43 -4.56 0.49
C ALA A 31 5.79 -4.80 -1.00
N ALA A 32 4.88 -4.45 -1.92
CA ALA A 32 5.13 -4.57 -3.36
C ALA A 32 6.28 -3.66 -3.86
N ARG A 33 6.56 -2.54 -3.17
CA ARG A 33 7.67 -1.64 -3.51
C ARG A 33 9.04 -2.24 -3.20
N TYR A 34 9.14 -3.10 -2.19
CA TYR A 34 10.38 -3.83 -1.88
C TYR A 34 10.64 -4.95 -2.88
N ASP A 35 9.61 -5.70 -3.28
CA ASP A 35 9.70 -6.70 -4.36
C ASP A 35 10.11 -6.01 -5.67
N LEU A 36 9.48 -4.87 -5.99
CA LEU A 36 9.82 -4.11 -7.20
C LEU A 36 11.25 -3.54 -7.17
N MET A 37 11.74 -3.03 -6.04
CA MET A 37 13.13 -2.56 -5.92
C MET A 37 14.14 -3.70 -6.00
N ASN A 38 13.84 -4.87 -5.42
CA ASN A 38 14.68 -6.06 -5.57
C ASN A 38 14.66 -6.56 -7.01
N ASP A 39 13.51 -6.59 -7.68
CA ASP A 39 13.37 -6.98 -9.08
C ASP A 39 13.97 -5.96 -10.06
N LEU A 40 14.01 -4.66 -9.72
CA LEU A 40 14.72 -3.64 -10.51
C LEU A 40 16.22 -3.72 -10.32
N MET A 41 16.69 -3.91 -9.09
CA MET A 41 18.12 -4.09 -8.78
C MET A 41 18.65 -5.45 -9.30
N SER A 42 17.80 -6.48 -9.38
CA SER A 42 18.13 -7.79 -9.93
C SER A 42 17.75 -7.96 -11.42
N GLY A 43 16.93 -7.07 -11.97
CA GLY A 43 16.48 -7.04 -13.37
C GLY A 43 17.55 -6.67 -14.39
N GLY A 44 18.78 -6.40 -13.95
CA GLY A 44 19.98 -6.37 -14.80
C GLY A 44 20.88 -7.61 -14.68
N LEU A 45 20.81 -8.36 -13.58
CA LEU A 45 21.76 -9.43 -13.27
C LEU A 45 21.17 -10.85 -13.39
N HIS A 46 19.87 -11.03 -13.16
CA HIS A 46 19.23 -12.36 -13.18
C HIS A 46 18.94 -12.90 -14.61
N ARG A 47 19.02 -12.05 -15.64
CA ARG A 47 19.00 -12.50 -17.05
C ARG A 47 20.38 -12.92 -17.57
N LEU A 48 21.46 -12.54 -16.88
CA LEU A 48 22.83 -12.81 -17.29
C LEU A 48 23.46 -14.04 -16.61
N TRP A 49 22.86 -14.55 -15.55
CA TRP A 49 23.29 -15.74 -14.83
C TRP A 49 22.04 -16.64 -14.74
N LYS A 50 21.83 -17.69 -15.53
CA LYS A 50 22.56 -18.96 -15.54
C LYS A 50 23.33 -19.27 -14.25
#